data_AF-A0A9E2EBR2-F1
#
_entry.id   AF-A0A9E2EBR2-F1
#
_cell.length_a   1.000
_cell.length_b   1.000
_cell.length_c   1.000
_cell.angle_alpha   90.00
_cell.angle_beta   90.00
_cell.angle_gamma   90.00
#
_symmetry.space_group_name_H-M   'P 1'
#
loop_
_entity.id
_entity.type
_entity.pdbx_description
1 polymer ?
#
loop_
_entity_poly.entity_id
_entity_poly.type
_entity_poly.pdbx_seq_one_letter_code
_entity_poly.pdbx_strand_id
1 'polypeptide(L)'
;MSDTGDKPTDEETNESSAAFIKTLEQSGFFDQIRNLESNLQNIAGDLGSIGEAATQRIEETESLAAHIIAIEAVLKVMLRTHEVDVEKVHEEVTKMTADSSGNPEGSQTVHQLIGEIFTKN
;
A
#
# COMPACT_ATOMS: atom_id res chain seq x y z
N MET A 1 7.44 -1.23 -73.22
CA MET A 1 8.18 -0.76 -72.04
C MET A 1 7.78 -1.67 -70.90
N SER A 2 8.51 -2.76 -70.72
CA SER A 2 8.24 -3.73 -69.66
C SER A 2 9.12 -3.35 -68.48
N ASP A 3 8.49 -2.78 -67.46
CA ASP A 3 9.06 -2.54 -66.15
C ASP A 3 9.47 -3.89 -65.56
N THR A 4 10.77 -4.19 -65.62
CA THR A 4 11.32 -5.44 -65.09
C THR A 4 11.62 -5.14 -63.63
N GLY A 5 10.59 -5.21 -62.79
CA GLY A 5 10.72 -5.16 -61.35
C GLY A 5 11.51 -6.38 -60.90
N ASP A 6 12.82 -6.19 -60.76
CA ASP A 6 13.75 -7.16 -60.19
C ASP A 6 13.30 -7.42 -58.76
N LYS A 7 12.74 -8.62 -58.52
CA LYS A 7 12.39 -9.04 -57.16
C LYS A 7 13.70 -9.37 -56.47
N PRO A 8 14.03 -8.72 -55.34
CA PRO A 8 15.26 -9.00 -54.63
C PRO A 8 15.34 -10.49 -54.32
N THR A 9 16.53 -11.04 -54.53
CA THR A 9 16.78 -12.46 -54.32
C THR A 9 16.81 -12.80 -52.83
N ASP A 10 16.57 -14.05 -52.47
CA ASP A 10 16.59 -14.49 -51.07
C ASP A 10 17.95 -14.21 -50.38
N GLU A 11 19.05 -14.14 -51.13
CA GLU A 11 20.38 -13.79 -50.64
C GLU A 11 20.52 -12.29 -50.29
N GLU A 12 20.06 -11.38 -51.16
CA GLU A 12 20.07 -9.93 -50.89
C GLU A 12 19.15 -9.55 -49.72
N THR A 13 18.05 -10.28 -49.56
CA THR A 13 17.12 -10.11 -48.44
C THR A 13 17.75 -10.54 -47.10
N ASN A 14 18.64 -11.55 -47.13
CA ASN A 14 19.37 -12.02 -45.96
C ASN A 14 20.51 -11.06 -45.56
N GLU A 15 21.26 -10.54 -46.53
CA GLU A 15 22.33 -9.55 -46.26
C GLU A 15 21.78 -8.24 -45.71
N SER A 16 20.67 -7.74 -46.26
CA SER A 16 20.01 -6.53 -45.76
C SER A 16 19.47 -6.70 -44.33
N SER A 17 18.91 -7.87 -44.02
CA SER A 17 18.49 -8.23 -42.67
C SER A 17 19.66 -8.28 -41.68
N ALA A 18 20.81 -8.85 -42.10
CA ALA A 18 22.02 -8.92 -41.29
C ALA A 18 22.63 -7.52 -41.04
N ALA A 19 22.66 -6.65 -42.05
CA ALA A 19 23.13 -5.27 -41.92
C ALA A 19 22.24 -4.44 -40.97
N PHE A 20 20.93 -4.67 -41.00
CA PHE A 20 19.98 -4.04 -40.08
C PHE A 20 20.19 -4.49 -38.64
N ILE A 21 20.34 -5.80 -38.39
CA ILE A 21 20.64 -6.32 -37.03
C ILE A 21 21.94 -5.75 -36.49
N LYS A 22 22.99 -5.67 -37.31
CA LYS A 22 24.27 -5.06 -36.90
C LYS A 22 24.10 -3.59 -36.51
N THR A 23 23.21 -2.86 -37.18
CA THR A 23 22.90 -1.46 -36.82
C THR A 23 22.17 -1.38 -35.48
N LEU A 24 21.25 -2.31 -35.20
CA LEU A 24 20.57 -2.41 -33.90
C LEU A 24 21.57 -2.76 -32.78
N GLU A 25 22.51 -3.66 -33.02
CA GLU A 25 23.59 -3.97 -32.07
C GLU A 25 24.48 -2.75 -31.80
N GLN A 26 24.93 -2.06 -32.85
CA GLN A 26 25.79 -0.88 -32.73
C GLN A 26 25.10 0.30 -32.04
N SER A 27 23.78 0.44 -32.19
CA SER A 27 23.01 1.47 -31.49
C SER A 27 22.75 1.15 -30.01
N GLY A 28 23.10 -0.04 -29.54
CA GLY A 28 22.81 -0.51 -28.18
C GLY A 28 21.32 -0.78 -27.96
N PHE A 29 20.53 -0.95 -29.03
CA PHE A 29 19.09 -1.17 -28.96
C PHE A 29 18.73 -2.38 -28.09
N PHE A 30 19.43 -3.50 -28.28
CA PHE A 30 19.17 -4.73 -27.51
C PHE A 30 19.51 -4.58 -26.02
N ASP A 31 20.52 -3.79 -25.67
CA ASP A 31 20.86 -3.52 -24.28
C ASP A 31 19.80 -2.64 -23.62
N GLN A 32 19.28 -1.64 -24.34
CA GLN A 32 18.15 -0.84 -23.87
C GLN A 32 16.89 -1.68 -23.63
N ILE A 33 16.59 -2.61 -24.54
CA ILE A 33 15.46 -3.54 -24.37
C ILE A 33 15.65 -4.44 -23.15
N ARG A 34 16.84 -5.02 -22.94
CA ARG A 34 17.12 -5.81 -21.73
C ARG A 34 17.02 -4.99 -20.45
N ASN A 35 17.51 -3.76 -20.46
CA ASN A 35 17.42 -2.88 -19.31
C ASN A 35 15.96 -2.51 -18.99
N LEU A 36 15.16 -2.26 -20.03
CA LEU A 36 13.72 -2.02 -19.86
C LEU A 36 13.01 -3.25 -19.29
N GLU A 37 13.31 -4.44 -19.81
CA GLU A 37 12.75 -5.69 -19.32
C GLU A 37 13.10 -5.92 -17.84
N SER A 38 14.38 -5.73 -17.47
CA SER A 38 14.83 -5.85 -16.09
C SER A 38 14.13 -4.84 -15.17
N ASN A 39 13.98 -3.59 -15.61
CA ASN A 39 13.25 -2.58 -14.84
C ASN A 39 11.77 -2.94 -14.66
N LEU A 40 11.10 -3.47 -15.70
CA LEU A 40 9.71 -3.91 -15.60
C LEU A 40 9.56 -5.10 -14.64
N GLN A 41 10.50 -6.04 -14.65
CA GLN A 41 10.52 -7.16 -13.70
C GLN A 41 10.68 -6.68 -12.26
N ASN A 42 11.57 -5.71 -12.02
CA ASN A 42 11.75 -5.11 -10.69
C ASN A 42 10.48 -4.40 -10.22
N ILE A 43 9.87 -3.58 -11.08
CA ILE A 43 8.61 -2.88 -10.76
C ILE A 43 7.49 -3.88 -10.46
N ALA A 44 7.40 -4.97 -11.22
CA ALA A 44 6.42 -6.02 -10.96
C ALA A 44 6.64 -6.69 -9.59
N GLY A 45 7.90 -6.93 -9.20
CA GLY A 45 8.26 -7.45 -7.88
C GLY A 45 7.90 -6.50 -6.74
N ASP A 46 8.20 -5.20 -6.91
CA ASP A 46 7.86 -4.17 -5.94
C ASP A 46 6.34 -4.04 -5.76
N LEU A 47 5.59 -4.06 -6.86
CA LEU A 47 4.12 -4.04 -6.84
C LEU A 47 3.55 -5.27 -6.13
N GLY A 48 4.13 -6.46 -6.34
CA GLY A 48 3.74 -7.67 -5.62
C GLY A 48 3.94 -7.52 -4.11
N SER A 49 5.10 -7.02 -3.70
CA SER A 49 5.44 -6.79 -2.29
C SER A 49 4.52 -5.76 -1.62
N ILE A 50 4.17 -4.68 -2.33
CA ILE A 50 3.20 -3.68 -1.85
C ILE A 50 1.81 -4.31 -1.70
N GLY A 51 1.40 -5.16 -2.64
CA GLY A 51 0.14 -5.89 -2.58
C GLY A 51 0.05 -6.78 -1.34
N GLU A 52 1.08 -7.59 -1.08
CA GLU A 52 1.16 -8.44 0.10
C GLU A 52 1.12 -7.63 1.40
N ALA A 53 1.88 -6.54 1.47
CA ALA A 53 1.86 -5.64 2.62
C ALA A 53 0.47 -5.02 2.84
N ALA A 54 -0.22 -4.62 1.78
CA ALA A 54 -1.57 -4.07 1.86
C ALA A 54 -2.57 -5.11 2.39
N THR A 55 -2.50 -6.36 1.92
CA THR A 55 -3.31 -7.46 2.45
C THR A 55 -3.06 -7.68 3.94
N GLN A 56 -1.79 -7.75 4.36
CA GLN A 56 -1.45 -7.91 5.77
C GLN A 56 -1.97 -6.74 6.63
N ARG A 57 -1.87 -5.49 6.13
CA ARG A 57 -2.42 -4.31 6.83
C ARG A 57 -3.93 -4.40 7.00
N ILE A 58 -4.66 -4.94 6.02
CA ILE A 58 -6.11 -5.15 6.11
C ILE A 58 -6.42 -6.17 7.20
N GLU A 59 -5.76 -7.33 7.18
CA GLU A 59 -5.96 -8.39 8.19
C GLU A 59 -5.67 -7.89 9.61
N GLU A 60 -4.61 -7.10 9.79
CA GLU A 60 -4.29 -6.50 11.09
C GLU A 60 -5.32 -5.44 11.52
N THR A 61 -5.88 -4.68 10.57
CA THR A 61 -6.96 -3.73 10.85
C THR A 61 -8.23 -4.45 11.27
N GLU A 62 -8.59 -5.55 10.60
CA GLU A 62 -9.73 -6.39 10.98
C GLU A 62 -9.53 -7.01 12.37
N SER A 63 -8.32 -7.52 12.66
CA SER A 63 -7.97 -8.05 13.97
C SER A 63 -8.08 -6.98 15.06
N LEU A 64 -7.57 -5.76 14.81
CA LEU A 64 -7.68 -4.64 15.74
C LEU A 64 -9.14 -4.26 16.00
N ALA A 65 -9.96 -4.18 14.94
CA ALA A 65 -11.38 -3.89 15.05
C ALA A 65 -12.10 -4.95 15.91
N ALA A 66 -11.80 -6.24 15.72
CA ALA A 66 -12.35 -7.32 16.52
C ALA A 66 -11.98 -7.19 18.01
N HIS A 67 -10.72 -6.86 18.31
CA HIS A 67 -10.28 -6.61 19.68
C HIS A 67 -10.99 -5.41 20.32
N ILE A 68 -11.15 -4.30 19.58
CA ILE A 68 -11.88 -3.12 20.07
C ILE A 68 -13.33 -3.48 20.40
N ILE A 69 -14.01 -4.23 19.53
CA ILE A 69 -15.39 -4.68 19.77
C ILE A 69 -15.47 -5.59 21.00
N ALA A 70 -14.52 -6.51 21.17
CA ALA A 70 -14.46 -7.38 22.34
C ALA A 70 -14.28 -6.58 23.64
N ILE A 71 -13.37 -5.61 23.64
CA ILE A 71 -13.14 -4.71 24.78
C ILE A 71 -14.40 -3.87 25.07
N GLU A 72 -15.03 -3.32 24.04
CA GLU A 72 -16.27 -2.55 24.18
C GLU A 72 -17.39 -3.40 24.81
N ALA A 73 -17.53 -4.66 24.40
CA ALA A 73 -18.52 -5.57 24.97
C ALA A 73 -18.28 -5.83 26.46
N VAL A 74 -17.01 -6.07 26.85
CA VAL A 74 -16.64 -6.24 28.27
C VAL A 74 -16.93 -4.96 29.05
N LEU A 75 -16.51 -3.80 28.54
CA LEU A 75 -16.75 -2.50 29.18
C LEU A 75 -18.24 -2.23 29.36
N LYS A 76 -19.08 -2.48 28.35
CA LYS A 76 -20.54 -2.31 28.46
C LYS A 76 -21.16 -3.16 29.57
N VAL A 77 -20.70 -4.40 29.75
CA VAL A 77 -21.17 -5.26 30.85
C VAL A 77 -20.72 -4.70 32.20
N MET A 78 -19.48 -4.21 32.31
CA MET A 78 -18.97 -3.58 33.53
C MET A 78 -19.73 -2.30 33.88
N LEU A 79 -19.96 -1.41 32.91
CA LEU A 79 -20.70 -0.15 33.09
C LEU A 79 -22.16 -0.37 33.52
N ARG A 80 -22.79 -1.48 33.13
CA ARG A 80 -24.15 -1.84 33.59
C ARG A 80 -24.19 -2.33 35.04
N THR A 81 -23.06 -2.79 35.57
CA THR A 81 -22.99 -3.43 36.89
C THR A 81 -22.31 -2.54 37.94
N HIS A 82 -21.61 -1.49 37.52
CA HIS A 82 -20.86 -0.58 38.38
C HIS A 82 -21.12 0.87 37.98
N GLU A 83 -21.38 1.73 38.96
CA GLU A 83 -21.41 3.18 38.71
C GLU A 83 -20.00 3.69 38.37
N VAL A 84 -19.91 4.43 37.27
CA VAL A 84 -18.66 5.05 36.81
C VAL A 84 -18.78 6.56 36.89
N ASP A 85 -17.78 7.16 37.54
CA ASP A 85 -17.60 8.60 37.63
C ASP A 85 -16.97 9.12 36.33
N VAL A 86 -17.81 9.72 35.48
CA VAL A 86 -17.42 10.20 34.15
C VAL A 86 -16.32 11.27 34.24
N GLU A 87 -16.34 12.12 35.26
CA GLU A 87 -15.31 13.17 35.42
C GLU A 87 -13.94 12.56 35.69
N LYS A 88 -13.87 11.53 36.55
CA LYS A 88 -12.62 10.80 36.79
C LYS A 88 -12.09 10.07 35.56
N VAL A 89 -12.99 9.58 34.71
CA VAL A 89 -12.59 8.98 33.42
C VAL A 89 -11.97 10.02 32.50
N HIS A 90 -12.53 11.24 32.44
CA HIS A 90 -11.94 12.34 31.68
C HIS A 90 -10.57 12.76 32.23
N GLU A 91 -10.40 12.83 33.56
CA GLU A 91 -9.11 13.12 34.19
C GLU A 91 -8.05 12.07 33.85
N GLU A 92 -8.39 10.79 33.97
CA GLU A 92 -7.45 9.70 33.67
C GLU A 92 -7.07 9.67 32.18
N VAL A 93 -8.04 9.91 31.28
CA VAL A 93 -7.77 10.03 29.83
C VAL A 93 -6.83 11.18 29.52
N THR A 94 -7.04 12.35 30.15
CA THR A 94 -6.17 13.52 29.98
C THR A 94 -4.73 13.16 30.38
N LYS A 95 -4.56 12.53 31.54
CA LYS A 95 -3.26 12.09 32.05
C LYS A 95 -2.58 11.08 31.13
N MET A 96 -3.29 10.00 30.74
CA MET A 96 -2.73 8.96 29.86
C MET A 96 -2.35 9.49 28.47
N THR A 97 -3.15 10.40 27.92
CA THR A 97 -2.89 10.97 26.60
C THR A 97 -1.81 12.05 26.65
N ALA A 98 -1.69 12.80 27.74
CA ALA A 98 -0.58 13.73 27.94
C ALA A 98 0.77 13.00 28.06
N ASP A 99 0.82 11.90 28.82
CA ASP A 99 2.03 11.09 28.99
C ASP A 99 2.52 10.46 27.69
N SER A 100 1.59 10.08 26.80
CA SER A 100 1.91 9.40 25.53
C SER A 100 2.13 10.34 24.34
N SER A 101 1.48 11.51 24.31
CA SER A 101 1.56 12.46 23.19
C SER A 101 2.50 13.65 23.44
N GLY A 102 2.88 13.90 24.69
CA GLY A 102 3.59 15.11 25.09
C GLY A 102 2.73 16.39 25.05
N ASN A 103 1.43 16.28 24.77
CA ASN A 103 0.48 17.39 24.83
C ASN A 103 -0.19 17.44 26.22
N PRO A 104 0.01 18.49 27.03
CA PRO A 104 -0.60 18.59 28.37
C PRO A 104 -2.13 18.61 28.35
N GLU A 105 -2.76 18.99 27.24
CA GLU A 105 -4.22 18.94 27.07
C GLU A 105 -4.74 17.56 26.61
N GLY A 106 -3.84 16.59 26.38
CA GLY A 106 -4.20 15.26 25.93
C GLY A 106 -4.62 15.18 24.46
N SER A 107 -5.25 14.06 24.07
CA SER A 107 -5.72 13.84 22.71
C SER A 107 -7.20 14.21 22.55
N GLN A 108 -7.48 15.25 21.76
CA GLN A 108 -8.84 15.71 21.49
C GLN A 108 -9.72 14.61 20.87
N THR A 109 -9.15 13.73 20.04
CA THR A 109 -9.85 12.59 19.46
C THR A 109 -10.30 11.59 20.52
N VAL A 110 -9.45 11.32 21.52
CA VAL A 110 -9.80 10.39 22.62
C VAL A 110 -10.89 11.00 23.50
N HIS A 111 -10.84 12.31 23.76
CA HIS A 111 -11.89 13.01 24.50
C HIS A 111 -13.26 12.96 23.81
N GLN A 112 -13.29 13.11 22.48
CA GLN A 112 -14.54 12.96 21.71
C GLN A 112 -15.09 11.54 21.81
N LEU A 113 -14.24 10.53 21.68
CA LEU A 113 -14.65 9.12 21.76
C LEU A 113 -15.24 8.76 23.14
N ILE A 114 -14.65 9.27 24.22
CA ILE A 114 -15.17 9.10 25.58
C ILE A 114 -16.58 9.68 25.71
N GLY A 115 -16.80 10.90 25.17
CA GLY A 115 -18.11 11.53 25.17
C GLY A 115 -19.16 10.69 24.43
N GLU A 116 -18.80 10.09 23.30
CA GLU A 116 -19.68 9.19 22.54
C GLU A 116 -20.03 7.90 23.32
N ILE A 117 -19.05 7.32 24.04
CA ILE A 117 -19.27 6.11 24.84
C ILE A 117 -20.30 6.36 25.95
N PHE A 118 -20.25 7.51 26.61
CA PHE A 118 -21.19 7.85 27.68
C PHE A 118 -22.54 8.38 27.19
N THR A 119 -22.65 8.84 25.94
CA THR A 119 -23.94 9.28 25.35
C THR A 119 -24.71 8.17 24.63
N LYS A 120 -24.05 7.10 24.17
CA LYS A 120 -24.68 5.95 23.49
C LYS A 120 -25.13 4.80 24.42
N ASN A 121 -24.82 4.87 25.72
CA ASN A 121 -25.19 3.83 26.69
C ASN A 121 -26.50 4.12 27.42
#